data_AF-A0A1Y5PDP1-F1
#
_entry.id   AF-A0A1Y5PDP1-F1
#
_cell.length_a   1.000
_cell.length_b   1.000
_cell.length_c   1.000
_cell.angle_alpha   90.00
_cell.angle_beta   90.00
_cell.angle_gamma   90.00
#
_symmetry.space_group_name_H-M   'P 1'
#
loop_
_entity.id
_entity.type
_entity.pdbx_description
1 polymer ?
#
loop_
_entity_poly.entity_id
_entity_poly.type
_entity_poly.pdbx_seq_one_letter_code
_entity_poly.pdbx_strand_id
1 'polypeptide(L)'
;MDEFSRVRDLAPGTTVGEDAVATARRRLMAQIAEEKAPARRPAARVIAAARRPRWGMPAGVLAAVAAVVVVALIAAGAVLVAQWMPRPAPSTNDDTGTLDLGRPLLDQVPDGGFLRILTTAETNFIGELEDPGAESGVREADGYLRIRSVDALYAPVDGGPWRIAGPESETTVIDGQGPDADALVAGEGWLSPPSITTGTDFPAVDPAWVEALPTDADGIIAAFTERYFGPTDGTGSASFIAQSMLGDAAPWYIAALDQRRGLLDAVRDAGATVTEQPDGDLLVEVGGPYPSTTLVDGESLLPLSGSSAAVDVGGTATGLPAPTWSVTVSIATEAPDEAVPDAEPGDGARCNGTLIPGEAFALGTPLSELDDAGQAALEGREVPGLNPDEWFVVSQSADELLLMSTVIHQETQSGDGATHELLTIRRTGGEWALDSWQGCRLETVLDGLGSVDVALDPAHPPAAEETALHLLVTERACNSGQDAAGRIQVVTLNEADDVVEVLLGVTPREGAAECQSNPPTAFVLELAEPLGDRPVYSLTYLDPTELRPPQ
;
A
#
# COMPACT_ATOMS: atom_id res chain seq x y z
N MET A 1 -1.08 36.25 -27.87
CA MET A 1 -0.37 34.98 -27.64
C MET A 1 -1.36 33.91 -27.98
N ASP A 2 -1.11 33.18 -29.06
CA ASP A 2 -2.08 32.34 -29.76
C ASP A 2 -1.77 30.86 -29.48
N GLU A 3 -2.77 30.09 -29.06
CA GLU A 3 -2.69 28.68 -28.64
C GLU A 3 -2.22 27.73 -29.76
N PHE A 4 -2.13 28.21 -31.00
CA PHE A 4 -1.69 27.43 -32.16
C PHE A 4 -0.18 27.18 -32.26
N SER A 5 0.64 27.73 -31.36
CA SER A 5 2.10 27.52 -31.42
C SER A 5 2.53 26.09 -31.06
N ARG A 6 1.80 25.38 -30.18
CA ARG A 6 2.22 24.05 -29.69
C ARG A 6 2.02 22.91 -30.68
N VAL A 7 1.10 23.03 -31.64
CA VAL A 7 0.84 21.96 -32.63
C VAL A 7 1.92 21.94 -33.73
N ARG A 8 2.63 23.05 -33.93
CA ARG A 8 3.70 23.13 -34.95
C ARG A 8 4.98 22.41 -34.54
N ASP A 9 5.19 22.20 -33.26
CA ASP A 9 6.42 21.62 -32.72
C ASP A 9 6.46 20.09 -32.84
N LEU A 10 5.32 19.43 -33.07
CA LEU A 10 5.22 17.97 -33.17
C LEU A 10 5.40 17.41 -34.60
N ALA A 11 5.48 18.25 -35.64
CA ALA A 11 5.73 17.80 -37.02
C ALA A 11 6.29 18.94 -37.91
N PRO A 12 7.59 19.28 -37.80
CA PRO A 12 8.19 20.34 -38.60
C PRO A 12 8.33 19.88 -40.07
N GLY A 13 7.35 20.23 -40.90
CA GLY A 13 7.37 19.96 -42.35
C GLY A 13 6.01 19.70 -42.98
N THR A 14 4.98 19.46 -42.18
CA THR A 14 3.65 19.11 -42.69
C THR A 14 2.77 20.36 -42.77
N THR A 15 2.77 21.05 -43.91
CA THR A 15 1.76 22.09 -44.17
C THR A 15 0.44 21.43 -44.55
N VAL A 16 -0.47 21.27 -43.59
CA VAL A 16 -1.86 20.90 -43.90
C VAL A 16 -2.51 22.10 -44.58
N GLY A 17 -2.78 21.99 -45.89
CA GLY A 17 -3.40 23.05 -46.66
C GLY A 17 -4.80 23.40 -46.12
N GLU A 18 -5.17 24.69 -46.20
CA GLU A 18 -6.49 25.18 -45.74
C GLU A 18 -7.66 24.37 -46.32
N ASP A 19 -7.50 23.85 -47.54
CA ASP A 19 -8.50 23.00 -48.21
C ASP A 19 -8.73 21.66 -47.51
N ALA A 20 -7.68 21.07 -46.92
CA ALA A 20 -7.78 19.82 -46.17
C ALA A 20 -8.53 20.05 -44.84
N VAL A 21 -8.22 21.16 -44.16
CA VAL A 21 -8.92 21.56 -42.93
C VAL A 21 -10.39 21.88 -43.21
N ALA A 22 -10.67 22.63 -44.28
CA ALA A 22 -12.04 22.93 -44.70
C ALA A 22 -12.83 21.66 -45.06
N THR A 23 -12.17 20.67 -45.66
CA THR A 23 -12.79 19.39 -46.01
C THR A 23 -13.07 18.51 -44.79
N ALA A 24 -12.14 18.44 -43.84
CA ALA A 24 -12.36 17.76 -42.56
C ALA A 24 -13.52 18.38 -41.78
N ARG A 25 -13.58 19.73 -41.73
CA ARG A 25 -14.67 20.46 -41.06
C ARG A 25 -16.03 20.19 -41.70
N ARG A 26 -16.11 20.11 -43.03
CA ARG A 26 -17.35 19.75 -43.75
C ARG A 26 -17.80 18.32 -43.44
N ARG A 27 -16.86 17.36 -43.34
CA ARG A 27 -17.18 15.97 -42.97
C ARG A 27 -17.73 15.86 -41.55
N LEU A 28 -17.08 16.51 -40.59
CA LEU A 28 -17.52 16.51 -39.19
C LEU A 28 -18.92 17.12 -39.05
N MET A 29 -19.16 18.26 -39.70
CA MET A 29 -20.48 18.91 -39.67
C MET A 29 -21.56 18.08 -40.37
N ALA A 30 -21.21 17.30 -41.40
CA ALA A 30 -22.14 16.36 -42.03
C ALA A 30 -22.48 15.18 -41.11
N GLN A 31 -21.51 14.63 -40.38
CA GLN A 31 -21.74 13.57 -39.40
C GLN A 31 -22.62 14.05 -38.24
N ILE A 32 -22.35 15.24 -37.69
CA ILE A 32 -23.20 15.84 -36.63
C ILE A 32 -24.62 16.10 -37.15
N ALA A 33 -24.79 16.43 -38.43
CA ALA A 33 -26.11 16.63 -39.03
C ALA A 33 -26.87 15.33 -39.31
N GLU A 34 -26.16 14.22 -39.57
CA GLU A 34 -26.73 12.87 -39.69
C GLU A 34 -27.13 12.31 -38.31
N GLU A 35 -26.46 12.75 -37.24
CA GLU A 35 -26.71 12.34 -35.86
C GLU A 35 -27.91 13.07 -35.20
N LYS A 36 -28.98 13.29 -35.97
CA LYS A 36 -30.22 13.89 -35.44
C LYS A 36 -31.03 12.88 -34.62
N ALA A 37 -31.08 13.18 -33.33
CA ALA A 37 -32.19 13.09 -32.37
C ALA A 37 -33.22 11.94 -32.56
N PRO A 38 -33.41 11.05 -31.57
CA PRO A 38 -34.38 9.97 -31.67
C PRO A 38 -35.80 10.51 -31.92
N ALA A 39 -36.38 10.07 -33.04
CA ALA A 39 -37.74 10.39 -33.42
C ALA A 39 -38.72 10.00 -32.30
N ARG A 40 -39.38 11.00 -31.69
CA ARG A 40 -40.54 10.81 -30.81
C ARG A 40 -41.61 10.02 -31.56
N ARG A 41 -41.75 8.73 -31.24
CA ARG A 41 -42.88 7.91 -31.70
C ARG A 41 -44.15 8.30 -30.92
N PRO A 42 -45.31 8.41 -31.60
CA PRO A 42 -46.57 8.72 -30.95
C PRO A 42 -47.06 7.52 -30.13
N ALA A 43 -47.67 7.81 -28.99
CA ALA A 43 -48.31 6.84 -28.10
C ALA A 43 -49.31 5.95 -28.87
N ALA A 44 -48.91 4.70 -29.09
CA ALA A 44 -49.80 3.67 -29.61
C ALA A 44 -50.55 3.03 -28.45
N ARG A 45 -51.88 3.23 -28.44
CA ARG A 45 -52.85 2.44 -27.68
C ARG A 45 -52.60 0.95 -27.93
N VAL A 46 -52.18 0.22 -26.91
CA VAL A 46 -52.20 -1.25 -26.93
C VAL A 46 -53.62 -1.70 -26.59
N ILE A 47 -54.31 -2.16 -27.62
CA ILE A 47 -55.57 -2.89 -27.56
C ILE A 47 -55.28 -4.27 -26.97
N ALA A 48 -56.08 -4.64 -25.97
CA ALA A 48 -56.19 -5.99 -25.43
C ALA A 48 -56.56 -6.98 -26.55
N ALA A 49 -55.60 -7.81 -26.96
CA ALA A 49 -55.84 -9.01 -27.76
C ALA A 49 -54.74 -10.05 -27.50
N ALA A 50 -54.67 -10.56 -26.28
CA ALA A 50 -53.85 -11.73 -25.96
C ALA A 50 -54.47 -12.99 -26.58
N ARG A 51 -54.08 -13.30 -27.82
CA ARG A 51 -54.17 -14.67 -28.33
C ARG A 51 -53.19 -15.53 -27.52
N ARG A 52 -53.72 -16.59 -26.90
CA ARG A 52 -52.93 -17.56 -26.12
C ARG A 52 -51.73 -18.07 -26.95
N PRO A 53 -50.50 -18.03 -26.42
CA PRO A 53 -49.36 -18.64 -27.10
C PRO A 53 -49.60 -20.15 -27.18
N ARG A 54 -49.39 -20.70 -28.38
CA ARG A 54 -49.61 -22.11 -28.73
C ARG A 54 -48.51 -23.05 -28.18
N TRP A 55 -47.68 -22.55 -27.28
CA TRP A 55 -46.55 -23.25 -26.70
C TRP A 55 -46.99 -23.73 -25.31
N GLY A 56 -47.18 -25.04 -25.17
CA GLY A 56 -47.64 -25.70 -23.94
C GLY A 56 -46.60 -25.72 -22.83
N MET A 57 -45.83 -24.65 -22.65
CA MET A 57 -44.94 -24.52 -21.51
C MET A 57 -45.74 -24.05 -20.29
N PRO A 58 -45.61 -24.70 -19.13
CA PRO A 58 -46.24 -24.24 -17.90
C PRO A 58 -45.70 -22.84 -17.53
N ALA A 59 -46.56 -21.97 -17.01
CA ALA A 59 -46.25 -20.56 -16.74
C ALA A 59 -44.98 -20.35 -15.88
N GLY A 60 -44.65 -21.31 -15.01
CA GLY A 60 -43.43 -21.29 -14.21
C GLY A 60 -42.13 -21.38 -15.04
N VAL A 61 -42.14 -22.12 -16.15
CA VAL A 61 -40.95 -22.24 -17.02
C VAL A 61 -40.70 -20.93 -17.77
N LEU A 62 -41.76 -20.24 -18.18
CA LEU A 62 -41.65 -18.96 -18.88
C LEU A 62 -41.13 -17.85 -17.96
N ALA A 63 -41.57 -17.84 -16.71
CA ALA A 63 -41.04 -16.94 -15.69
C ALA A 63 -39.56 -17.23 -15.36
N ALA A 64 -39.18 -18.50 -15.25
CA ALA A 64 -37.79 -18.89 -15.01
C ALA A 64 -36.87 -18.48 -16.18
N VAL A 65 -37.29 -18.72 -17.43
CA VAL A 65 -36.52 -18.30 -18.61
C VAL A 65 -36.38 -16.78 -18.67
N ALA A 66 -37.44 -16.02 -18.36
CA ALA A 66 -37.37 -14.57 -18.33
C ALA A 66 -36.40 -14.06 -17.25
N ALA A 67 -36.40 -14.67 -16.06
CA ALA A 67 -35.48 -14.32 -14.98
C ALA A 67 -34.02 -14.59 -15.38
N VAL A 68 -33.73 -15.76 -15.97
CA VAL A 68 -32.38 -16.11 -16.46
C VAL A 68 -31.90 -15.12 -17.52
N VAL A 69 -32.77 -14.71 -18.45
CA VAL A 69 -32.41 -13.73 -19.49
C VAL A 69 -32.13 -12.34 -18.90
N VAL A 70 -32.89 -11.91 -17.89
CA VAL A 70 -32.66 -10.61 -17.22
C VAL A 70 -31.34 -10.63 -16.45
N VAL A 71 -31.05 -11.68 -15.68
CA VAL A 71 -29.77 -11.83 -14.96
C VAL A 71 -28.60 -11.84 -15.94
N ALA A 72 -28.71 -12.57 -17.06
CA ALA A 72 -27.67 -12.60 -18.09
C ALA A 72 -27.43 -11.22 -18.72
N LEU A 73 -28.47 -10.43 -18.93
CA LEU A 73 -28.36 -9.06 -19.47
C LEU A 73 -27.75 -8.08 -18.47
N ILE A 74 -28.09 -8.20 -17.17
CA ILE A 74 -27.50 -7.37 -16.11
C ILE A 74 -26.01 -7.71 -15.95
N ALA A 75 -25.64 -9.00 -15.92
CA ALA A 75 -24.26 -9.44 -15.84
C ALA A 75 -23.44 -8.95 -17.06
N ALA A 76 -23.99 -9.10 -18.27
CA ALA A 76 -23.34 -8.59 -19.49
C ALA A 76 -23.20 -7.05 -19.47
N GLY A 77 -24.18 -6.33 -18.91
CA GLY A 77 -24.14 -4.88 -18.75
C GLY A 77 -23.08 -4.43 -17.73
N ALA A 78 -22.96 -5.13 -16.59
CA ALA A 78 -21.96 -4.85 -15.57
C ALA A 78 -20.53 -5.07 -16.09
N VAL A 79 -20.29 -6.15 -16.84
CA VAL A 79 -18.99 -6.42 -17.48
C VAL A 79 -18.64 -5.32 -18.49
N LEU A 80 -19.60 -4.90 -19.33
CA LEU A 80 -19.39 -3.81 -20.30
C LEU A 80 -19.11 -2.47 -19.63
N VAL A 81 -19.74 -2.17 -18.49
CA VAL A 81 -19.55 -0.93 -17.74
C VAL A 81 -18.21 -0.93 -17.02
N ALA A 82 -17.81 -2.05 -16.40
CA ALA A 82 -16.51 -2.20 -15.76
C ALA A 82 -15.34 -2.10 -16.75
N GLN A 83 -15.50 -2.60 -17.98
CA GLN A 83 -14.47 -2.50 -19.03
C GLN A 83 -14.33 -1.10 -19.65
N TRP A 84 -15.26 -0.17 -19.41
CA TRP A 84 -15.27 1.15 -20.07
C TRP A 84 -15.17 2.33 -19.10
N MET A 85 -15.19 2.10 -17.79
CA MET A 85 -14.90 3.15 -16.82
C MET A 85 -13.39 3.18 -16.53
N PRO A 86 -12.71 4.32 -16.72
CA PRO A 86 -11.32 4.44 -16.31
C PRO A 86 -11.23 4.23 -14.79
N ARG A 87 -10.40 3.26 -14.36
CA ARG A 87 -10.04 3.12 -12.95
C ARG A 87 -9.23 4.35 -12.52
N PRO A 88 -9.30 4.76 -11.24
CA PRO A 88 -8.35 5.72 -10.71
C PRO A 88 -6.94 5.15 -10.87
N ALA A 89 -6.01 5.97 -11.37
CA ALA A 89 -4.58 5.64 -11.34
C ALA A 89 -4.16 5.37 -9.88
N PRO A 90 -3.11 4.57 -9.64
CA PRO A 90 -2.54 4.39 -8.30
C PRO A 90 -2.36 5.76 -7.63
N SER A 91 -2.92 5.92 -6.43
CA SER A 91 -2.81 7.16 -5.67
C SER A 91 -1.35 7.35 -5.27
N THR A 92 -0.73 8.38 -5.83
CA THR A 92 0.60 8.84 -5.45
C THR A 92 0.40 10.00 -4.47
N ASN A 93 1.04 9.95 -3.30
CA ASN A 93 0.90 10.96 -2.25
C ASN A 93 1.18 12.38 -2.81
N ASP A 94 0.27 13.31 -2.49
CA ASP A 94 -0.05 14.54 -3.23
C ASP A 94 1.02 15.65 -3.29
N ASP A 95 2.22 15.47 -2.72
CA ASP A 95 3.24 16.55 -2.66
C ASP A 95 4.50 16.33 -3.52
N THR A 96 4.65 15.16 -4.16
CA THR A 96 5.71 14.92 -5.14
C THR A 96 5.08 14.72 -6.52
N GLY A 97 5.33 15.63 -7.47
CA GLY A 97 4.66 15.65 -8.77
C GLY A 97 4.60 14.27 -9.43
N THR A 98 3.43 13.91 -9.97
CA THR A 98 3.17 12.63 -10.66
C THR A 98 4.31 12.29 -11.62
N LEU A 99 5.04 11.21 -11.31
CA LEU A 99 6.02 10.62 -12.22
C LEU A 99 5.27 10.07 -13.44
N ASP A 100 5.67 10.50 -14.63
CA ASP A 100 5.23 9.91 -15.88
C ASP A 100 6.04 8.63 -16.10
N LEU A 101 5.49 7.49 -15.68
CA LEU A 101 6.17 6.19 -15.81
C LEU A 101 6.53 5.87 -17.27
N GLY A 102 5.80 6.43 -18.25
CA GLY A 102 6.08 6.28 -19.68
C GLY A 102 7.37 6.96 -20.16
N ARG A 103 8.04 7.75 -19.30
CA ARG A 103 9.31 8.42 -19.58
C ARG A 103 10.43 7.86 -18.70
N PRO A 104 11.71 7.96 -19.12
CA PRO A 104 12.83 7.60 -18.25
C PRO A 104 12.71 8.34 -16.91
N LEU A 105 12.73 7.60 -15.80
CA LEU A 105 12.46 8.17 -14.49
C LEU A 105 13.54 9.16 -14.08
N LEU A 106 14.81 8.87 -14.41
CA LEU A 106 15.94 9.76 -14.15
C LEU A 106 15.81 11.12 -14.87
N ASP A 107 15.15 11.18 -16.04
CA ASP A 107 14.94 12.44 -16.78
C ASP A 107 13.92 13.36 -16.13
N GLN A 108 13.18 12.87 -15.14
CA GLN A 108 12.10 13.59 -14.45
C GLN A 108 12.53 14.10 -13.08
N VAL A 109 13.65 13.62 -12.57
CA VAL A 109 14.19 14.03 -11.28
C VAL A 109 14.96 15.35 -11.47
N PRO A 110 14.68 16.40 -10.66
CA PRO A 110 15.42 17.66 -10.72
C PRO A 110 16.91 17.49 -10.47
N ASP A 111 17.73 18.39 -11.01
CA ASP A 111 19.18 18.45 -10.71
C ASP A 111 19.42 18.47 -9.19
N GLY A 112 20.23 17.53 -8.69
CA GLY A 112 20.53 17.37 -7.27
C GLY A 112 19.47 16.62 -6.46
N GLY A 113 18.38 16.17 -7.09
CA GLY A 113 17.39 15.29 -6.48
C GLY A 113 17.76 13.81 -6.59
N PHE A 114 16.91 12.98 -5.99
CA PHE A 114 17.03 11.54 -5.95
C PHE A 114 15.73 10.90 -6.44
N LEU A 115 15.85 9.81 -7.19
CA LEU A 115 14.75 8.88 -7.40
C LEU A 115 14.69 7.96 -6.17
N ARG A 116 13.60 8.00 -5.40
CA ARG A 116 13.35 7.09 -4.29
C ARG A 116 12.45 5.96 -4.77
N ILE A 117 12.93 4.73 -4.66
CA ILE A 117 12.18 3.51 -4.96
C ILE A 117 12.00 2.78 -3.63
N LEU A 118 10.77 2.77 -3.13
CA LEU A 118 10.38 2.09 -1.91
C LEU A 118 9.78 0.73 -2.28
N THR A 119 10.39 -0.35 -1.85
CA THR A 119 9.88 -1.71 -2.01
C THR A 119 9.32 -2.17 -0.67
N THR A 120 8.05 -2.57 -0.65
CA THR A 120 7.46 -3.24 0.51
C THR A 120 7.25 -4.70 0.13
N ALA A 121 7.85 -5.62 0.89
CA ALA A 121 7.72 -7.05 0.66
C ALA A 121 7.22 -7.75 1.92
N GLU A 122 6.17 -8.56 1.76
CA GLU A 122 5.71 -9.49 2.76
C GLU A 122 6.19 -10.89 2.38
N THR A 123 7.01 -11.48 3.23
CA THR A 123 7.63 -12.77 2.93
C THR A 123 7.41 -13.74 4.09
N ASN A 124 7.50 -15.03 3.80
CA ASN A 124 7.51 -16.05 4.84
C ASN A 124 8.95 -16.41 5.15
N PHE A 125 9.35 -16.18 6.40
CA PHE A 125 10.64 -16.57 6.92
C PHE A 125 10.52 -17.93 7.62
N ILE A 126 11.27 -18.91 7.13
CA ILE A 126 11.48 -20.20 7.79
C ILE A 126 12.91 -20.16 8.32
N GLY A 127 13.06 -20.23 9.64
CA GLY A 127 14.36 -20.22 10.29
C GLY A 127 14.81 -21.61 10.73
N GLU A 128 16.09 -21.71 11.07
CA GLU A 128 16.63 -22.81 11.85
C GLU A 128 16.64 -22.42 13.34
N LEU A 129 16.25 -23.35 14.22
CA LEU A 129 16.33 -23.17 15.66
C LEU A 129 17.47 -24.01 16.21
N GLU A 130 18.20 -23.47 17.18
CA GLU A 130 19.19 -24.25 17.93
C GLU A 130 18.52 -25.48 18.55
N ASP A 131 19.02 -26.67 18.19
CA ASP A 131 18.61 -27.93 18.77
C ASP A 131 19.86 -28.74 19.14
N PRO A 132 20.26 -28.74 20.42
CA PRO A 132 21.43 -29.49 20.86
C PRO A 132 21.26 -31.02 20.73
N GLY A 133 20.05 -31.50 20.45
CA GLY A 133 19.76 -32.89 20.12
C GLY A 133 19.93 -33.24 18.63
N ALA A 134 19.95 -32.25 17.74
CA ALA A 134 20.19 -32.45 16.31
C ALA A 134 21.68 -32.68 16.02
N GLU A 135 21.98 -33.48 14.99
CA GLU A 135 23.38 -33.78 14.60
C GLU A 135 24.15 -32.52 14.17
N SER A 136 23.45 -31.55 13.57
CA SER A 136 23.96 -30.23 13.18
C SER A 136 23.98 -29.20 14.32
N GLY A 137 23.35 -29.49 15.47
CA GLY A 137 23.13 -28.51 16.54
C GLY A 137 22.00 -27.51 16.24
N VAL A 138 21.37 -27.61 15.08
CA VAL A 138 20.23 -26.80 14.63
C VAL A 138 19.20 -27.71 13.95
N ARG A 139 17.93 -27.34 14.02
CA ARG A 139 16.83 -28.01 13.31
C ARG A 139 16.00 -26.98 12.56
N GLU A 140 15.39 -27.38 11.46
CA GLU A 140 14.38 -26.56 10.80
C GLU A 140 13.20 -26.32 11.76
N ALA A 141 12.69 -25.10 11.78
CA ALA A 141 11.50 -24.76 12.56
C ALA A 141 10.25 -25.43 11.96
N ASP A 142 9.41 -26.01 12.82
CA ASP A 142 8.06 -26.43 12.50
C ASP A 142 7.15 -25.20 12.59
N GLY A 143 7.23 -24.35 11.57
CA GLY A 143 6.54 -23.08 11.50
C GLY A 143 7.25 -22.06 10.61
N TYR A 144 6.64 -20.89 10.47
CA TYR A 144 7.21 -19.74 9.76
C TYR A 144 6.74 -18.44 10.40
N LEU A 145 7.49 -17.36 10.16
CA LEU A 145 7.06 -16.00 10.43
C LEU A 145 6.62 -15.36 9.11
N ARG A 146 5.49 -14.66 9.11
CA ARG A 146 5.22 -13.70 8.04
C ARG A 146 5.85 -12.39 8.45
N ILE A 147 6.79 -11.92 7.65
CA ILE A 147 7.54 -10.70 7.92
C ILE A 147 7.22 -9.66 6.85
N ARG A 148 7.11 -8.40 7.26
CA ARG A 148 7.08 -7.26 6.35
C ARG A 148 8.45 -6.61 6.36
N SER A 149 9.02 -6.43 5.18
CA SER A 149 10.26 -5.69 4.95
C SER A 149 9.96 -4.47 4.09
N VAL A 150 10.64 -3.36 4.39
CA VAL A 150 10.55 -2.11 3.65
C VAL A 150 11.97 -1.68 3.31
N ASP A 151 12.26 -1.59 2.01
CA ASP A 151 13.57 -1.18 1.49
C ASP A 151 13.41 0.11 0.69
N ALA A 152 14.25 1.10 0.95
CA ALA A 152 14.24 2.37 0.22
C ALA A 152 15.56 2.58 -0.52
N LEU A 153 15.46 2.73 -1.83
CA LEU A 153 16.61 2.91 -2.71
C LEU A 153 16.62 4.34 -3.26
N TYR A 154 17.67 5.09 -2.95
CA TYR A 154 17.86 6.46 -3.42
C TYR A 154 18.92 6.49 -4.53
N ALA A 155 18.46 6.70 -5.76
CA ALA A 155 19.29 6.82 -6.95
C ALA A 155 19.56 8.31 -7.26
N PRO A 156 20.81 8.81 -7.14
CA PRO A 156 21.12 10.19 -7.50
C PRO A 156 21.16 10.37 -9.02
N VAL A 157 20.67 11.51 -9.50
CA VAL A 157 20.64 11.85 -10.93
C VAL A 157 22.02 12.22 -11.47
N ASP A 158 22.88 12.79 -10.62
CA ASP A 158 24.21 13.26 -10.99
C ASP A 158 25.24 12.12 -11.13
N GLY A 159 24.81 10.87 -10.99
CA GLY A 159 25.67 9.71 -11.08
C GLY A 159 26.53 9.47 -9.84
N GLY A 160 26.19 10.11 -8.72
CA GLY A 160 26.78 9.80 -7.41
C GLY A 160 26.55 8.34 -6.98
N PRO A 161 27.22 7.89 -5.89
CA PRO A 161 26.95 6.58 -5.32
C PRO A 161 25.50 6.51 -4.84
N TRP A 162 24.87 5.36 -5.07
CA TRP A 162 23.53 5.10 -4.56
C TRP A 162 23.56 5.13 -3.04
N ARG A 163 22.47 5.60 -2.46
CA ARG A 163 22.21 5.39 -1.05
C ARG A 163 21.09 4.37 -0.96
N ILE A 164 21.47 3.16 -0.56
CA ILE A 164 20.48 2.17 -0.16
C ILE A 164 20.19 2.47 1.30
N ALA A 165 18.98 2.92 1.59
CA ALA A 165 18.44 2.79 2.93
C ALA A 165 17.77 1.41 2.99
N GLY A 166 18.58 0.38 3.26
CA GLY A 166 18.16 -1.01 3.42
C GLY A 166 19.38 -1.92 3.58
N PRO A 167 19.25 -3.20 3.98
CA PRO A 167 18.24 -3.84 4.81
C PRO A 167 18.86 -4.13 6.19
N GLU A 168 18.84 -3.16 7.10
CA GLU A 168 18.67 -3.46 8.54
C GLU A 168 17.25 -3.03 8.95
N SER A 169 16.34 -3.25 7.99
CA SER A 169 14.89 -3.08 7.97
C SER A 169 14.20 -3.02 9.33
N GLU A 170 13.16 -2.19 9.41
CA GLU A 170 11.95 -2.56 10.16
C GLU A 170 11.37 -3.85 9.56
N THR A 171 12.06 -4.98 9.74
CA THR A 171 11.47 -6.28 9.53
C THR A 171 10.48 -6.43 10.65
N THR A 172 9.23 -6.12 10.35
CA THR A 172 8.16 -6.27 11.32
C THR A 172 7.61 -7.68 11.17
N VAL A 173 7.63 -8.45 12.26
CA VAL A 173 6.88 -9.71 12.31
C VAL A 173 5.40 -9.36 12.27
N ILE A 174 4.73 -9.72 11.16
CA ILE A 174 3.29 -9.52 10.99
C ILE A 174 2.54 -10.56 11.81
N ASP A 175 2.89 -11.83 11.59
CA ASP A 175 2.36 -12.95 12.34
C ASP A 175 3.34 -14.13 12.37
N GLY A 176 3.05 -15.09 13.25
CA GLY A 176 3.81 -16.31 13.38
C GLY A 176 2.88 -17.52 13.29
N GLN A 177 3.27 -18.52 12.49
CA GLN A 177 2.47 -19.71 12.23
C GLN A 177 3.27 -20.97 12.59
N GLY A 178 2.63 -21.87 13.35
CA GLY A 178 3.23 -23.15 13.76
C GLY A 178 3.83 -23.13 15.18
N PRO A 179 4.13 -24.31 15.74
CA PRO A 179 4.60 -24.48 17.12
C PRO A 179 5.93 -23.77 17.44
N ASP A 180 6.73 -23.45 16.41
CA ASP A 180 8.03 -22.81 16.59
C ASP A 180 8.05 -21.31 16.32
N ALA A 181 6.92 -20.69 16.00
CA ALA A 181 6.85 -19.26 15.67
C ALA A 181 7.42 -18.37 16.79
N ASP A 182 7.01 -18.57 18.05
CA ASP A 182 7.52 -17.78 19.18
C ASP A 182 9.03 -17.94 19.37
N ALA A 183 9.56 -19.15 19.11
CA ALA A 183 10.99 -19.42 19.20
C ALA A 183 11.77 -18.76 18.04
N LEU A 184 11.18 -18.68 16.84
CA LEU A 184 11.74 -17.95 15.71
C LEU A 184 11.81 -16.45 16.00
N VAL A 185 10.77 -15.86 16.60
CA VAL A 185 10.78 -14.45 17.01
C VAL A 185 11.86 -14.18 18.06
N ALA A 186 12.06 -15.11 19.00
CA ALA A 186 13.04 -14.95 20.09
C ALA A 186 14.49 -15.25 19.69
N GLY A 187 14.72 -16.12 18.71
CA GLY A 187 16.04 -16.61 18.33
C GLY A 187 16.81 -15.71 17.38
N GLU A 188 16.09 -14.97 16.55
CA GLU A 188 16.67 -14.09 15.54
C GLU A 188 16.71 -12.65 16.05
N GLY A 189 17.88 -12.01 15.98
CA GLY A 189 18.09 -10.62 16.37
C GLY A 189 17.48 -9.60 15.41
N TRP A 190 16.26 -9.83 14.93
CA TRP A 190 15.52 -8.97 13.99
C TRP A 190 15.33 -7.52 14.48
N LEU A 191 15.57 -7.26 15.77
CA LEU A 191 15.53 -5.94 16.39
C LEU A 191 16.89 -5.20 16.34
N SER A 192 17.65 -5.37 15.26
CA SER A 192 18.77 -4.45 15.03
C SER A 192 18.18 -3.10 14.60
N PRO A 193 18.61 -1.97 15.19
CA PRO A 193 18.09 -0.67 14.79
C PRO A 193 18.37 -0.44 13.30
N PRO A 194 17.48 0.26 12.58
CA PRO A 194 17.68 0.54 11.18
C PRO A 194 19.03 1.22 10.95
N SER A 195 19.82 0.71 10.01
CA SER A 195 21.08 1.32 9.60
C SER A 195 21.11 1.60 8.10
N ILE A 196 21.77 2.70 7.73
CA ILE A 196 22.16 2.94 6.33
C ILE A 196 23.43 2.15 6.10
N THR A 197 23.31 1.11 5.30
CA THR A 197 24.47 0.59 4.61
C THR A 197 24.70 1.42 3.35
N THR A 198 25.73 2.26 3.36
CA THR A 198 26.33 2.69 2.09
C THR A 198 26.93 1.44 1.46
N GLY A 199 26.16 0.80 0.57
CA GLY A 199 26.58 -0.40 -0.13
C GLY A 199 27.94 -0.16 -0.80
N THR A 200 28.99 -0.72 -0.22
CA THR A 200 30.27 -0.86 -0.91
C THR A 200 30.32 -2.19 -1.68
N ASP A 201 29.41 -3.12 -1.35
CA ASP A 201 29.27 -4.44 -1.97
C ASP A 201 28.31 -4.48 -3.16
N PHE A 202 27.34 -3.55 -3.22
CA PHE A 202 26.73 -3.19 -4.49
C PHE A 202 27.66 -2.17 -5.13
N PRO A 203 28.44 -2.53 -6.17
CA PRO A 203 29.25 -1.55 -6.85
C PRO A 203 28.31 -0.40 -7.27
N ALA A 204 28.70 0.84 -6.95
CA ALA A 204 27.98 2.03 -7.40
C ALA A 204 27.63 1.82 -8.88
N VAL A 205 26.36 1.96 -9.23
CA VAL A 205 25.96 1.81 -10.63
C VAL A 205 26.57 2.98 -11.36
N ASP A 206 27.73 2.73 -11.96
CA ASP A 206 28.45 3.68 -12.78
C ASP A 206 27.47 4.11 -13.88
N PRO A 207 27.09 5.39 -13.98
CA PRO A 207 26.21 5.85 -15.05
C PRO A 207 26.73 5.45 -16.42
N ALA A 208 28.07 5.41 -16.60
CA ALA A 208 28.68 4.93 -17.83
C ALA A 208 28.45 3.43 -18.07
N TRP A 209 28.27 2.62 -17.01
CA TRP A 209 27.87 1.22 -17.14
C TRP A 209 26.41 1.09 -17.56
N VAL A 210 25.48 1.87 -16.97
CA VAL A 210 24.05 1.87 -17.38
C VAL A 210 23.89 2.34 -18.82
N GLU A 211 24.59 3.41 -19.19
CA GLU A 211 24.61 3.93 -20.56
C GLU A 211 25.26 2.94 -21.53
N ALA A 212 26.19 2.11 -21.06
CA ALA A 212 26.83 1.04 -21.83
C ALA A 212 26.03 -0.28 -21.84
N LEU A 213 24.94 -0.40 -21.06
CA LEU A 213 24.11 -1.59 -21.07
C LEU A 213 23.53 -1.78 -22.48
N PRO A 214 23.73 -2.97 -23.09
CA PRO A 214 23.12 -3.29 -24.36
C PRO A 214 21.59 -3.14 -24.30
N THR A 215 20.96 -2.93 -25.44
CA THR A 215 19.49 -2.89 -25.53
C THR A 215 18.88 -4.26 -25.81
N ASP A 216 19.70 -5.25 -26.18
CA ASP A 216 19.27 -6.62 -26.43
C ASP A 216 19.33 -7.48 -25.16
N ALA A 217 18.41 -8.44 -25.09
CA ALA A 217 18.26 -9.40 -24.00
C ALA A 217 19.58 -10.07 -23.58
N ASP A 218 20.30 -10.64 -24.55
CA ASP A 218 21.55 -11.36 -24.32
C ASP A 218 22.63 -10.46 -23.71
N GLY A 219 22.77 -9.25 -24.24
CA GLY A 219 23.74 -8.28 -23.75
C GLY A 219 23.42 -7.77 -22.34
N ILE A 220 22.15 -7.56 -22.00
CA ILE A 220 21.73 -7.18 -20.65
C ILE A 220 21.98 -8.32 -19.67
N ILE A 221 21.54 -9.54 -19.99
CA ILE A 221 21.80 -10.73 -19.15
C ILE A 221 23.30 -10.90 -18.92
N ALA A 222 24.13 -10.76 -19.95
CA ALA A 222 25.58 -10.89 -19.82
C ALA A 222 26.17 -9.84 -18.88
N ALA A 223 25.76 -8.58 -19.01
CA ALA A 223 26.22 -7.49 -18.16
C ALA A 223 25.83 -7.67 -16.69
N PHE A 224 24.59 -8.12 -16.43
CA PHE A 224 24.12 -8.43 -15.07
C PHE A 224 24.82 -9.67 -14.51
N THR A 225 24.98 -10.72 -15.31
CA THR A 225 25.72 -11.93 -14.93
C THR A 225 27.13 -11.58 -14.47
N GLU A 226 27.86 -10.86 -15.32
CA GLU A 226 29.24 -10.46 -15.06
C GLU A 226 29.35 -9.62 -13.78
N ARG A 227 28.40 -8.72 -13.56
CA ARG A 227 28.41 -7.80 -12.43
C ARG A 227 28.06 -8.45 -11.10
N TYR A 228 27.00 -9.26 -11.04
CA TYR A 228 26.48 -9.79 -9.78
C TYR A 228 27.01 -11.18 -9.43
N PHE A 229 27.35 -11.97 -10.45
CA PHE A 229 27.72 -13.38 -10.26
C PHE A 229 29.14 -13.69 -10.75
N GLY A 230 29.82 -12.70 -11.35
CA GLY A 230 31.12 -12.90 -12.00
C GLY A 230 31.00 -13.68 -13.32
N PRO A 231 32.13 -14.05 -13.94
CA PRO A 231 32.13 -14.82 -15.18
C PRO A 231 31.58 -16.22 -14.94
N THR A 232 30.35 -16.47 -15.39
CA THR A 232 29.72 -17.80 -15.34
C THR A 232 30.01 -18.60 -16.61
N ASP A 233 29.99 -19.92 -16.48
CA ASP A 233 30.22 -20.92 -17.52
C ASP A 233 29.00 -21.20 -18.43
N GLY A 234 28.01 -20.29 -18.43
CA GLY A 234 27.19 -19.99 -19.60
C GLY A 234 25.88 -20.75 -19.81
N THR A 235 25.44 -21.63 -18.90
CA THR A 235 24.18 -22.39 -19.15
C THR A 235 23.18 -22.48 -17.99
N GLY A 236 23.51 -21.96 -16.81
CA GLY A 236 22.59 -21.96 -15.65
C GLY A 236 22.13 -20.56 -15.20
N SER A 237 22.69 -19.49 -15.78
CA SER A 237 22.56 -18.14 -15.22
C SER A 237 21.36 -17.36 -15.77
N ALA A 238 20.99 -17.50 -17.04
CA ALA A 238 19.99 -16.61 -17.66
C ALA A 238 18.60 -16.71 -17.03
N SER A 239 18.09 -17.92 -16.75
CA SER A 239 16.80 -18.10 -16.09
C SER A 239 16.82 -17.68 -14.63
N PHE A 240 17.92 -17.96 -13.92
CA PHE A 240 18.10 -17.53 -12.53
C PHE A 240 18.18 -16.01 -12.44
N ILE A 241 18.93 -15.37 -13.34
CA ILE A 241 19.06 -13.91 -13.40
C ILE A 241 17.73 -13.27 -13.80
N ALA A 242 17.04 -13.80 -14.79
CA ALA A 242 15.70 -13.33 -15.15
C ALA A 242 14.72 -13.43 -13.97
N GLN A 243 14.79 -14.51 -13.18
CA GLN A 243 13.99 -14.67 -11.96
C GLN A 243 14.40 -13.68 -10.86
N SER A 244 15.70 -13.53 -10.61
CA SER A 244 16.22 -12.59 -9.62
C SER A 244 15.88 -11.15 -9.97
N MET A 245 15.89 -10.78 -11.25
CA MET A 245 15.52 -9.43 -11.71
C MET A 245 14.02 -9.14 -11.57
N LEU A 246 13.16 -10.14 -11.48
CA LEU A 246 11.74 -9.94 -11.15
C LEU A 246 11.50 -9.86 -9.64
N GLY A 247 12.34 -10.52 -8.83
CA GLY A 247 12.27 -10.45 -7.37
C GLY A 247 12.92 -9.19 -6.79
N ASP A 248 13.98 -8.68 -7.42
CA ASP A 248 14.59 -7.39 -7.13
C ASP A 248 14.28 -6.44 -8.29
N ALA A 249 13.27 -5.60 -8.10
CA ALA A 249 12.78 -4.72 -9.15
C ALA A 249 13.72 -3.52 -9.40
N ALA A 250 14.70 -3.25 -8.53
CA ALA A 250 15.57 -2.07 -8.63
C ALA A 250 16.24 -1.87 -10.02
N PRO A 251 16.74 -2.92 -10.70
CA PRO A 251 17.30 -2.80 -12.04
C PRO A 251 16.33 -2.26 -13.09
N TRP A 252 15.03 -2.53 -12.96
CA TRP A 252 14.02 -2.07 -13.93
C TRP A 252 13.85 -0.56 -13.88
N TYR A 253 13.91 0.02 -12.68
CA TYR A 253 13.67 1.44 -12.47
C TYR A 253 14.77 2.34 -13.05
N ILE A 254 15.97 1.80 -13.24
CA ILE A 254 17.09 2.52 -13.84
C ILE A 254 17.33 2.22 -15.32
N ALA A 255 16.78 1.11 -15.82
CA ALA A 255 16.84 0.79 -17.24
C ALA A 255 16.01 1.80 -18.05
N ALA A 256 16.54 2.22 -19.20
CA ALA A 256 15.75 2.94 -20.19
C ALA A 256 14.65 2.03 -20.76
N LEU A 257 13.59 2.62 -21.33
CA LEU A 257 12.45 1.84 -21.85
C LEU A 257 12.85 0.75 -22.86
N ASP A 258 13.80 1.03 -23.75
CA ASP A 258 14.30 0.04 -24.71
C ASP A 258 15.10 -1.08 -24.04
N GLN A 259 15.81 -0.78 -22.94
CA GLN A 259 16.49 -1.80 -22.13
C GLN A 259 15.48 -2.63 -21.33
N ARG A 260 14.40 -2.03 -20.81
CA ARG A 260 13.29 -2.76 -20.17
C ARG A 260 12.59 -3.71 -21.14
N ARG A 261 12.43 -3.31 -22.40
CA ARG A 261 11.96 -4.23 -23.46
C ARG A 261 12.91 -5.40 -23.63
N GLY A 262 14.22 -5.14 -23.71
CA GLY A 262 15.24 -6.19 -23.76
C GLY A 262 15.19 -7.12 -22.55
N LEU A 263 14.96 -6.59 -21.35
CA LEU A 263 14.76 -7.37 -20.12
C LEU A 263 13.52 -8.26 -20.18
N LEU A 264 12.39 -7.71 -20.63
CA LEU A 264 11.17 -8.48 -20.77
C LEU A 264 11.31 -9.60 -21.81
N ASP A 265 12.02 -9.34 -22.91
CA ASP A 265 12.31 -10.36 -23.93
C ASP A 265 13.27 -11.43 -23.37
N ALA A 266 14.30 -11.05 -22.61
CA ALA A 266 15.16 -11.99 -21.87
C ALA A 266 14.36 -12.92 -20.94
N VAL A 267 13.40 -12.36 -20.20
CA VAL A 267 12.53 -13.11 -19.29
C VAL A 267 11.62 -14.08 -20.06
N ARG A 268 11.07 -13.66 -21.21
CA ARG A 268 10.31 -14.56 -22.12
C ARG A 268 11.18 -15.69 -22.66
N ASP A 269 12.39 -15.39 -23.12
CA ASP A 269 13.32 -16.38 -23.67
C ASP A 269 13.79 -17.37 -22.61
N ALA A 270 13.82 -16.96 -21.34
CA ALA A 270 14.05 -17.81 -20.18
C ALA A 270 12.85 -18.71 -19.82
N GLY A 271 11.72 -18.61 -20.54
CA GLY A 271 10.55 -19.47 -20.38
C GLY A 271 9.41 -18.88 -19.56
N ALA A 272 9.44 -17.58 -19.24
CA ALA A 272 8.31 -16.91 -18.61
C ALA A 272 7.12 -16.76 -19.59
N THR A 273 5.92 -16.85 -19.06
CA THR A 273 4.69 -16.48 -19.78
C THR A 273 4.40 -15.01 -19.55
N VAL A 274 4.16 -14.23 -20.60
CA VAL A 274 3.78 -12.83 -20.49
C VAL A 274 2.41 -12.64 -21.10
N THR A 275 1.44 -12.24 -20.27
CA THR A 275 0.04 -12.09 -20.64
C THR A 275 -0.40 -10.65 -20.47
N GLU A 276 -0.81 -10.01 -21.57
CA GLU A 276 -1.43 -8.68 -21.54
C GLU A 276 -2.81 -8.75 -20.87
N GLN A 277 -3.00 -7.91 -19.85
CA GLN A 277 -4.21 -7.76 -19.08
C GLN A 277 -5.18 -6.78 -19.78
N PRO A 278 -6.48 -6.79 -19.43
CA PRO A 278 -7.48 -5.95 -20.09
C PRO A 278 -7.23 -4.44 -20.02
N ASP A 279 -6.48 -3.97 -19.02
CA ASP A 279 -6.06 -2.59 -18.80
C ASP A 279 -4.77 -2.22 -19.54
N GLY A 280 -4.11 -3.19 -20.19
CA GLY A 280 -2.87 -3.00 -20.94
C GLY A 280 -1.62 -3.40 -20.17
N ASP A 281 -1.73 -3.68 -18.87
CA ASP A 281 -0.61 -4.16 -18.06
C ASP A 281 -0.19 -5.58 -18.46
N LEU A 282 1.02 -5.97 -18.08
CA LEU A 282 1.61 -7.26 -18.41
C LEU A 282 1.76 -8.09 -17.15
N LEU A 283 1.06 -9.23 -17.09
CA LEU A 283 1.31 -10.26 -16.08
C LEU A 283 2.42 -11.17 -16.58
N VAL A 284 3.56 -11.15 -15.89
CA VAL A 284 4.72 -11.99 -16.16
C VAL A 284 4.72 -13.15 -15.16
N GLU A 285 4.55 -14.37 -15.65
CA GLU A 285 4.55 -15.59 -14.84
C GLU A 285 5.80 -16.42 -15.16
N VAL A 286 6.68 -16.60 -14.18
CA VAL A 286 7.81 -17.51 -14.32
C VAL A 286 7.44 -18.84 -13.70
N GLY A 287 7.54 -19.93 -14.47
CA GLY A 287 7.38 -21.28 -13.96
C GLY A 287 8.68 -21.87 -13.41
N GLY A 288 8.63 -23.12 -12.96
CA GLY A 288 9.82 -23.86 -12.49
C GLY A 288 9.78 -24.14 -10.99
N PRO A 289 10.94 -24.39 -10.35
CA PRO A 289 11.00 -24.68 -8.92
C PRO A 289 10.64 -23.47 -8.04
N TYR A 290 10.80 -22.26 -8.58
CA TYR A 290 10.46 -21.00 -7.91
C TYR A 290 9.44 -20.23 -8.78
N PRO A 291 8.16 -20.62 -8.76
CA PRO A 291 7.16 -19.91 -9.53
C PRO A 291 7.00 -18.47 -9.00
N SER A 292 6.95 -17.49 -9.89
CA SER A 292 6.71 -16.10 -9.53
C SER A 292 5.73 -15.45 -10.49
N THR A 293 4.99 -14.46 -10.00
CA THR A 293 4.14 -13.59 -10.80
C THR A 293 4.57 -12.15 -10.60
N THR A 294 4.59 -11.36 -11.66
CA THR A 294 4.93 -9.95 -11.58
C THR A 294 3.97 -9.19 -12.48
N LEU A 295 3.28 -8.22 -11.90
CA LEU A 295 2.50 -7.25 -12.66
C LEU A 295 3.44 -6.13 -13.10
N VAL A 296 3.49 -5.89 -14.40
CA VAL A 296 4.36 -4.91 -15.04
C VAL A 296 3.48 -3.92 -15.78
N ASP A 297 3.69 -2.62 -15.57
CA ASP A 297 2.95 -1.57 -16.28
C ASP A 297 3.17 -1.68 -17.80
N GLY A 298 2.08 -1.63 -18.56
CA GLY A 298 2.11 -1.91 -20.01
C GLY A 298 2.90 -0.92 -20.86
N GLU A 299 3.00 0.34 -20.42
CA GLU A 299 3.61 1.42 -21.18
C GLU A 299 5.08 1.64 -20.78
N SER A 300 5.34 1.71 -19.48
CA SER A 300 6.65 1.94 -18.88
C SER A 300 7.50 0.69 -18.73
N LEU A 301 6.86 -0.49 -18.74
CA LEU A 301 7.46 -1.78 -18.42
C LEU A 301 8.08 -1.81 -17.01
N LEU A 302 7.50 -1.09 -16.06
CA LEU A 302 7.96 -1.11 -14.67
C LEU A 302 7.22 -2.18 -13.85
N PRO A 303 7.92 -2.98 -13.03
CA PRO A 303 7.28 -3.94 -12.13
C PRO A 303 6.53 -3.22 -11.00
N LEU A 304 5.21 -3.29 -10.98
CA LEU A 304 4.36 -2.60 -10.00
C LEU A 304 4.20 -3.40 -8.70
N SER A 305 3.98 -4.70 -8.86
CA SER A 305 3.80 -5.64 -7.75
C SER A 305 4.09 -7.06 -8.22
N GLY A 306 4.22 -7.97 -7.28
CA GLY A 306 4.39 -9.37 -7.63
C GLY A 306 4.21 -10.31 -6.46
N SER A 307 4.31 -11.58 -6.80
CA SER A 307 4.54 -12.64 -5.85
C SER A 307 5.74 -13.48 -6.28
N SER A 308 6.52 -13.96 -5.33
CA SER A 308 7.62 -14.88 -5.60
C SER A 308 7.46 -16.10 -4.73
N ALA A 309 7.59 -17.31 -5.27
CA ALA A 309 7.88 -18.47 -4.43
C ALA A 309 9.11 -18.12 -3.59
N ALA A 310 8.99 -18.26 -2.26
CA ALA A 310 10.00 -17.86 -1.30
C ALA A 310 11.41 -18.22 -1.80
N VAL A 311 12.31 -17.24 -1.78
CA VAL A 311 13.74 -17.49 -2.06
C VAL A 311 14.20 -18.40 -0.95
N ASP A 312 14.21 -19.69 -1.28
CA ASP A 312 14.39 -20.75 -0.32
C ASP A 312 15.83 -20.74 0.19
N VAL A 313 16.01 -20.39 1.46
CA VAL A 313 17.29 -20.55 2.17
C VAL A 313 17.39 -21.95 2.80
N GLY A 314 16.36 -22.82 2.75
CA GLY A 314 16.51 -24.13 3.43
C GLY A 314 15.45 -25.24 3.31
N GLY A 315 14.26 -25.05 2.74
CA GLY A 315 13.23 -26.07 2.70
C GLY A 315 12.10 -25.84 1.69
N THR A 316 11.72 -26.91 0.98
CA THR A 316 10.55 -26.97 0.10
C THR A 316 9.24 -26.97 0.91
N ALA A 317 8.91 -25.86 1.57
CA ALA A 317 7.65 -25.71 2.29
C ALA A 317 6.50 -25.50 1.29
N THR A 318 5.96 -26.61 0.78
CA THR A 318 4.77 -26.57 -0.08
C THR A 318 3.55 -26.14 0.73
N GLY A 319 2.83 -25.12 0.26
CA GLY A 319 1.55 -24.69 0.85
C GLY A 319 1.62 -23.42 1.70
N LEU A 320 2.76 -22.73 1.71
CA LEU A 320 2.83 -21.37 2.26
C LEU A 320 2.13 -20.37 1.33
N PRO A 321 1.59 -19.27 1.87
CA PRO A 321 1.20 -18.12 1.06
C PRO A 321 2.36 -17.69 0.17
N ALA A 322 2.10 -17.23 -1.06
CA ALA A 322 3.17 -16.67 -1.86
C ALA A 322 3.59 -15.33 -1.23
N PRO A 323 4.89 -15.10 -0.96
CA PRO A 323 5.41 -13.78 -0.68
C PRO A 323 4.88 -12.76 -1.68
N THR A 324 4.45 -11.60 -1.20
CA THR A 324 3.98 -10.50 -2.05
C THR A 324 4.91 -9.32 -1.91
N TRP A 325 4.99 -8.51 -2.95
CA TRP A 325 5.71 -7.25 -2.88
C TRP A 325 5.03 -6.19 -3.74
N SER A 326 5.25 -4.93 -3.37
CA SER A 326 4.81 -3.74 -4.09
C SER A 326 5.94 -2.72 -4.12
N VAL A 327 5.90 -1.85 -5.13
CA VAL A 327 6.87 -0.75 -5.25
C VAL A 327 6.15 0.59 -5.35
N THR A 328 6.63 1.55 -4.57
CA THR A 328 6.24 2.96 -4.65
C THR A 328 7.44 3.77 -5.11
N VAL A 329 7.25 4.63 -6.11
CA VAL A 329 8.31 5.50 -6.64
C VAL A 329 7.98 6.95 -6.34
N SER A 330 8.97 7.71 -5.86
CA SER A 330 8.85 9.14 -5.57
C SER A 330 10.14 9.90 -5.90
N ILE A 331 10.04 11.23 -5.95
CA ILE A 331 11.20 12.12 -6.09
C ILE A 331 11.55 12.66 -4.70
N ALA A 332 12.78 12.44 -4.24
CA ALA A 332 13.30 13.01 -3.01
C ALA A 332 14.27 14.16 -3.32
N THR A 333 14.25 15.20 -2.48
CA THR A 333 15.18 16.35 -2.62
C THR A 333 16.52 16.11 -1.96
N GLU A 334 16.57 15.21 -0.98
CA GLU A 334 17.76 14.79 -0.27
C GLU A 334 17.66 13.28 -0.03
N ALA A 335 18.79 12.58 -0.06
CA ALA A 335 18.86 11.22 0.43
C ALA A 335 19.29 11.26 1.90
N PRO A 336 18.69 10.45 2.78
CA PRO A 336 19.00 10.49 4.20
C PRO A 336 20.50 10.21 4.45
N ASP A 337 21.08 10.92 5.43
CA ASP A 337 22.45 10.71 5.91
C ASP A 337 22.50 9.63 7.03
N GLU A 338 21.37 9.37 7.70
CA GLU A 338 21.14 8.30 8.69
C GLU A 338 19.83 7.58 8.37
N ALA A 339 19.71 6.28 8.68
CA ALA A 339 18.47 5.53 8.43
C ALA A 339 17.47 6.01 9.46
N VAL A 340 16.78 7.08 9.11
CA VAL A 340 15.51 7.39 9.73
C VAL A 340 14.56 6.37 9.10
N PRO A 341 13.96 5.43 9.85
CA PRO A 341 12.91 4.58 9.30
C PRO A 341 11.96 5.52 8.56
N ASP A 342 11.64 5.18 7.31
CA ASP A 342 10.86 6.05 6.45
C ASP A 342 9.55 6.32 7.17
N ALA A 343 9.52 7.52 7.72
CA ALA A 343 8.47 8.00 8.54
C ALA A 343 7.42 8.45 7.51
N GLU A 344 6.57 7.50 7.10
CA GLU A 344 5.43 7.68 6.21
C GLU A 344 4.51 8.75 6.79
N PRO A 345 4.34 9.94 6.20
CA PRO A 345 3.65 11.09 6.82
C PRO A 345 2.34 10.66 7.53
N GLY A 346 2.42 10.45 8.84
CA GLY A 346 1.53 9.49 9.52
C GLY A 346 2.25 8.44 10.41
N ASP A 347 3.57 8.51 10.49
CA ASP A 347 4.54 7.64 11.17
C ASP A 347 4.59 7.85 12.69
N GLY A 348 3.39 7.89 13.23
CA GLY A 348 3.14 7.72 14.64
C GLY A 348 1.71 7.29 14.86
N ALA A 349 1.42 6.92 16.10
CA ALA A 349 0.04 6.79 16.54
C ALA A 349 -0.35 7.98 17.42
N ARG A 350 -1.65 8.23 17.56
CA ARG A 350 -2.15 9.10 18.62
C ARG A 350 -2.66 8.27 19.78
N CYS A 351 -2.21 8.62 20.98
CA CYS A 351 -2.76 8.13 22.23
C CYS A 351 -3.43 9.32 22.94
N ASN A 352 -4.76 9.36 22.96
CA ASN A 352 -5.54 10.47 23.53
C ASN A 352 -5.13 11.86 23.00
N GLY A 353 -4.79 11.94 21.71
CA GLY A 353 -4.35 13.17 21.04
C GLY A 353 -2.85 13.44 21.11
N THR A 354 -2.12 12.79 22.02
CA THR A 354 -0.65 12.84 22.08
C THR A 354 -0.06 12.03 20.95
N LEU A 355 0.82 12.63 20.15
CA LEU A 355 1.54 11.90 19.10
C LEU A 355 2.61 11.02 19.74
N ILE A 356 2.61 9.75 19.36
CA ILE A 356 3.59 8.73 19.71
C ILE A 356 4.37 8.43 18.44
N PRO A 357 5.65 8.80 18.34
CA PRO A 357 6.47 8.48 17.17
C PRO A 357 6.51 6.96 16.91
N GLY A 358 6.54 6.55 15.64
CA GLY A 358 6.56 5.14 15.26
C GLY A 358 7.76 4.40 15.87
N GLU A 359 8.93 5.03 15.92
CA GLU A 359 10.13 4.45 16.52
C GLU A 359 9.97 4.13 18.01
N ALA A 360 9.14 4.92 18.72
CA ALA A 360 8.89 4.71 20.14
C ALA A 360 8.08 3.44 20.39
N PHE A 361 7.17 3.06 19.48
CA PHE A 361 6.40 1.82 19.60
C PHE A 361 7.19 0.61 19.06
N ALA A 362 7.94 0.76 17.96
CA ALA A 362 8.64 -0.35 17.33
C ALA A 362 9.81 -0.89 18.17
N LEU A 363 10.60 0.01 18.76
CA LEU A 363 11.83 -0.36 19.46
C LEU A 363 11.76 -0.13 20.98
N GLY A 364 10.92 0.80 21.44
CA GLY A 364 10.68 1.10 22.85
C GLY A 364 11.97 1.31 23.67
N THR A 365 12.44 2.55 23.79
CA THR A 365 13.62 2.83 24.64
C THR A 365 13.35 2.43 26.10
N PRO A 366 14.13 1.52 26.70
CA PRO A 366 13.86 1.04 28.06
C PRO A 366 14.12 2.13 29.09
N LEU A 367 13.44 2.08 30.25
CA LEU A 367 13.63 3.08 31.32
C LEU A 367 15.08 3.15 31.84
N SER A 368 15.87 2.10 31.66
CA SER A 368 17.29 2.07 32.02
C SER A 368 18.16 3.04 31.22
N GLU A 369 17.66 3.53 30.07
CA GLU A 369 18.37 4.45 29.18
C GLU A 369 18.02 5.93 29.42
N LEU A 370 17.14 6.23 30.39
CA LEU A 370 16.84 7.60 30.76
C LEU A 370 18.07 8.36 31.25
N ASP A 371 18.21 9.61 30.82
CA ASP A 371 19.20 10.53 31.38
C ASP A 371 18.92 10.91 32.86
N ASP A 372 19.82 11.68 33.48
CA ASP A 372 19.69 12.13 34.87
C ASP A 372 18.36 12.85 35.17
N ALA A 373 17.82 13.62 34.21
CA ALA A 373 16.55 14.33 34.37
C ALA A 373 15.37 13.37 34.33
N GLY A 374 15.41 12.36 33.46
CA GLY A 374 14.38 11.30 33.39
C GLY A 374 14.39 10.40 34.62
N GLN A 375 15.57 10.03 35.11
CA GLN A 375 15.69 9.30 36.38
C GLN A 375 15.12 10.13 37.54
N ALA A 376 15.42 11.44 37.59
CA ALA A 376 14.81 12.34 38.57
C ALA A 376 13.30 12.50 38.40
N ALA A 377 12.76 12.37 37.18
CA ALA A 377 11.33 12.38 36.91
C ALA A 377 10.65 11.13 37.49
N LEU A 378 11.26 9.95 37.39
CA LEU A 378 10.74 8.71 37.99
C LEU A 378 10.67 8.78 39.53
N GLU A 379 11.54 9.57 40.16
CA GLU A 379 11.51 9.86 41.60
C GLU A 379 10.55 11.01 41.97
N GLY A 380 9.81 11.54 40.99
CA GLY A 380 8.91 12.68 41.13
C GLY A 380 7.75 12.43 42.10
N ARG A 381 7.13 13.52 42.55
CA ARG A 381 5.96 13.45 43.43
C ARG A 381 4.80 12.74 42.72
N GLU A 382 4.14 11.81 43.42
CA GLU A 382 2.98 11.05 42.94
C GLU A 382 3.26 10.11 41.74
N VAL A 383 4.52 9.98 41.31
CA VAL A 383 4.91 8.98 40.34
C VAL A 383 4.89 7.61 41.03
N PRO A 384 4.13 6.62 40.51
CA PRO A 384 4.10 5.27 41.07
C PRO A 384 5.46 4.58 40.90
N GLY A 385 5.68 3.50 41.63
CA GLY A 385 6.78 2.58 41.30
C GLY A 385 6.47 1.88 39.99
N LEU A 386 7.25 2.17 38.94
CA LEU A 386 7.11 1.54 37.62
C LEU A 386 8.01 0.31 37.53
N ASN A 387 7.52 -0.75 36.88
CA ASN A 387 8.34 -1.89 36.49
C ASN A 387 9.10 -1.51 35.19
N PRO A 388 10.44 -1.45 35.18
CA PRO A 388 11.18 -1.02 33.99
C PRO A 388 11.00 -1.93 32.77
N ASP A 389 10.54 -3.18 32.96
CA ASP A 389 10.29 -4.13 31.87
C ASP A 389 8.92 -3.93 31.20
N GLU A 390 8.03 -3.14 31.81
CA GLU A 390 6.65 -2.92 31.32
C GLU A 390 6.47 -1.54 30.68
N TRP A 391 7.45 -0.65 30.85
CA TRP A 391 7.36 0.75 30.44
C TRP A 391 8.54 1.12 29.54
N PHE A 392 8.25 1.91 28.51
CA PHE A 392 9.25 2.45 27.61
C PHE A 392 9.07 3.95 27.42
N VAL A 393 10.17 4.60 27.04
CA VAL A 393 10.24 6.05 26.87
C VAL A 393 9.71 6.42 25.50
N VAL A 394 8.67 7.25 25.47
CA VAL A 394 8.15 7.84 24.23
C VAL A 394 8.92 9.10 23.87
N SER A 395 9.10 9.99 24.85
CA SER A 395 9.87 11.20 24.67
C SER A 395 10.39 11.72 26.00
N GLN A 396 11.53 12.39 25.96
CA GLN A 396 12.18 12.96 27.13
C GLN A 396 12.69 14.37 26.85
N SER A 397 12.51 15.26 27.83
CA SER A 397 13.08 16.61 27.83
C SER A 397 13.46 17.03 29.25
N ALA A 398 14.01 18.24 29.39
CA ALA A 398 14.39 18.78 30.71
C ALA A 398 13.21 19.03 31.67
N ASP A 399 11.98 19.11 31.14
CA ASP A 399 10.77 19.47 31.89
C ASP A 399 9.60 18.49 31.70
N GLU A 400 9.74 17.48 30.85
CA GLU A 400 8.71 16.47 30.58
C GLU A 400 9.33 15.11 30.29
N LEU A 401 8.74 14.06 30.85
CA LEU A 401 8.98 12.66 30.51
C LEU A 401 7.65 12.01 30.15
N LEU A 402 7.56 11.44 28.95
CA LEU A 402 6.41 10.71 28.46
C LEU A 402 6.77 9.24 28.33
N LEU A 403 6.00 8.38 29.01
CA LEU A 403 6.18 6.94 29.04
C LEU A 403 4.94 6.24 28.50
N MET A 404 5.12 5.08 27.90
CA MET A 404 4.04 4.21 27.45
C MET A 404 4.25 2.79 27.95
N SER A 405 3.14 2.07 28.13
CA SER A 405 3.08 0.67 28.51
C SER A 405 2.02 -0.05 27.69
N THR A 406 2.26 -1.31 27.32
CA THR A 406 1.26 -2.22 26.74
C THR A 406 0.48 -2.97 27.82
N VAL A 407 0.94 -2.93 29.06
CA VAL A 407 0.24 -3.46 30.24
C VAL A 407 -0.67 -2.38 30.81
N ILE A 408 -1.94 -2.74 31.00
CA ILE A 408 -2.94 -1.88 31.64
C ILE A 408 -2.88 -2.07 33.17
N HIS A 409 -2.38 -1.07 33.89
CA HIS A 409 -2.25 -1.09 35.34
C HIS A 409 -3.46 -0.47 36.04
N GLN A 410 -4.20 0.41 35.36
CA GLN A 410 -5.35 1.13 35.88
C GLN A 410 -6.62 0.77 35.11
N GLU A 411 -7.20 -0.38 35.45
CA GLU A 411 -8.47 -0.84 34.85
C GLU A 411 -9.60 0.19 34.96
N THR A 412 -9.65 0.99 36.03
CA THR A 412 -10.73 1.96 36.26
C THR A 412 -10.60 3.28 35.48
N GLN A 413 -9.41 3.57 34.94
CA GLN A 413 -9.14 4.80 34.16
C GLN A 413 -8.91 4.54 32.67
N SER A 414 -8.89 3.26 32.31
CA SER A 414 -8.76 2.79 30.93
C SER A 414 -10.16 2.64 30.37
N GLY A 415 -10.52 3.45 29.37
CA GLY A 415 -11.80 3.26 28.68
C GLY A 415 -11.91 1.84 28.13
N ASP A 416 -13.15 1.41 27.82
CA ASP A 416 -13.37 0.09 27.23
C ASP A 416 -12.48 -0.11 25.99
N GLY A 417 -11.64 -1.15 26.03
CA GLY A 417 -10.78 -1.54 24.92
C GLY A 417 -9.42 -0.85 24.86
N ALA A 418 -8.97 -0.13 25.90
CA ALA A 418 -7.58 0.35 25.95
C ALA A 418 -6.57 -0.79 25.79
N THR A 419 -5.59 -0.61 24.91
CA THR A 419 -4.49 -1.56 24.68
C THR A 419 -3.16 -1.03 25.21
N HIS A 420 -3.11 0.27 25.52
CA HIS A 420 -1.92 0.95 26.00
C HIS A 420 -2.25 1.87 27.17
N GLU A 421 -1.24 2.24 27.95
CA GLU A 421 -1.28 3.31 28.93
C GLU A 421 -0.21 4.34 28.65
N LEU A 422 -0.55 5.61 28.83
CA LEU A 422 0.35 6.74 28.70
C LEU A 422 0.49 7.45 30.03
N LEU A 423 1.74 7.67 30.44
CA LEU A 423 2.10 8.34 31.69
C LEU A 423 2.98 9.55 31.38
N THR A 424 2.51 10.73 31.76
CA THR A 424 3.21 12.01 31.57
C THR A 424 3.67 12.52 32.93
N ILE A 425 4.97 12.74 33.07
CA ILE A 425 5.58 13.36 34.24
C ILE A 425 6.11 14.72 33.82
N ARG A 426 5.72 15.79 34.52
CA ARG A 426 6.15 17.15 34.19
C ARG A 426 6.85 17.82 35.36
N ARG A 427 7.75 18.73 35.03
CA ARG A 427 8.42 19.59 35.98
C ARG A 427 7.65 20.90 36.13
N THR A 428 7.05 21.12 37.29
CA THR A 428 6.33 22.37 37.61
C THR A 428 6.92 23.00 38.86
N GLY A 429 7.34 24.27 38.77
CA GLY A 429 7.97 24.96 39.91
C GLY A 429 9.33 24.38 40.31
N GLY A 430 10.02 23.68 39.40
CA GLY A 430 11.32 23.05 39.63
C GLY A 430 11.25 21.63 40.20
N GLU A 431 10.06 21.14 40.54
CA GLU A 431 9.82 19.78 41.04
C GLU A 431 9.14 18.92 39.97
N TRP A 432 9.58 17.67 39.86
CA TRP A 432 8.91 16.66 39.02
C TRP A 432 7.66 16.15 39.73
N ALA A 433 6.56 16.01 38.99
CA ALA A 433 5.34 15.40 39.47
C ALA A 433 4.61 14.68 38.34
N LEU A 434 3.85 13.64 38.69
CA LEU A 434 2.89 13.02 37.77
C LEU A 434 1.88 14.08 37.29
N ASP A 435 1.78 14.26 35.98
CA ASP A 435 0.83 15.18 35.35
C ASP A 435 -0.43 14.44 34.88
N SER A 436 -0.25 13.31 34.18
CA SER A 436 -1.36 12.49 33.69
C SER A 436 -1.01 11.00 33.62
N TRP A 437 -2.00 10.14 33.83
CA TRP A 437 -1.91 8.70 33.58
C TRP A 437 -3.25 8.21 33.03
N GLN A 438 -3.27 7.75 31.79
CA GLN A 438 -4.51 7.41 31.08
C GLN A 438 -4.30 6.20 30.17
N GLY A 439 -5.30 5.32 30.09
CA GLY A 439 -5.36 4.28 29.05
C GLY A 439 -5.74 4.86 27.70
N CYS A 440 -5.28 4.25 26.61
CA CYS A 440 -5.66 4.60 25.25
C CYS A 440 -5.59 3.40 24.31
N ARG A 441 -6.16 3.60 23.12
CA ARG A 441 -5.88 2.80 21.94
C ARG A 441 -5.06 3.66 21.00
N LEU A 442 -4.04 3.09 20.38
CA LEU A 442 -3.22 3.80 19.41
C LEU A 442 -4.03 4.06 18.15
N GLU A 443 -4.30 5.32 17.86
CA GLU A 443 -5.03 5.80 16.68
C GLU A 443 -4.07 6.06 15.53
N THR A 444 -4.45 5.67 14.31
CA THR A 444 -3.71 5.99 13.09
C THR A 444 -3.69 7.51 12.88
N VAL A 445 -2.51 8.09 12.66
CA VAL A 445 -2.40 9.51 12.33
C VAL A 445 -2.81 9.74 10.87
N LEU A 446 -3.68 10.71 10.64
CA LEU A 446 -4.14 11.07 9.30
C LEU A 446 -3.64 12.47 8.94
N ASP A 447 -3.02 12.62 7.78
CA ASP A 447 -2.52 13.92 7.33
C ASP A 447 -3.67 14.89 7.03
N GLY A 448 -3.70 16.03 7.73
CA GLY A 448 -4.73 17.05 7.58
C GLY A 448 -6.17 16.63 7.94
N LEU A 449 -6.41 15.38 8.32
CA LEU A 449 -7.73 14.82 8.63
C LEU A 449 -7.88 14.54 10.13
N GLY A 450 -9.09 14.71 10.65
CA GLY A 450 -9.45 14.30 12.00
C GLY A 450 -9.86 12.84 12.07
N SER A 451 -9.50 12.17 13.18
CA SER A 451 -9.92 10.80 13.50
C SER A 451 -11.44 10.67 13.63
N VAL A 452 -11.95 9.50 13.27
CA VAL A 452 -13.38 9.16 13.36
C VAL A 452 -13.58 7.78 13.97
N ASP A 453 -14.67 7.62 14.71
CA ASP A 453 -15.21 6.30 15.03
C ASP A 453 -16.13 5.84 13.88
N VAL A 454 -16.00 4.57 13.50
CA VAL A 454 -16.74 3.96 12.40
C VAL A 454 -17.54 2.77 12.95
N ALA A 455 -18.81 2.67 12.54
CA ALA A 455 -19.68 1.54 12.86
C ALA A 455 -20.54 1.16 11.65
N LEU A 456 -21.05 -0.07 11.62
CA LEU A 456 -22.06 -0.47 10.63
C LEU A 456 -23.38 0.24 10.92
N ASP A 457 -24.09 0.70 9.88
CA ASP A 457 -25.42 1.28 10.05
C ASP A 457 -26.46 0.19 10.37
N PRO A 458 -27.05 0.15 11.59
CA PRO A 458 -28.03 -0.86 11.96
C PRO A 458 -29.33 -0.75 11.15
N ALA A 459 -29.61 0.40 10.51
CA ALA A 459 -30.76 0.56 9.63
C ALA A 459 -30.58 -0.12 8.26
N HIS A 460 -29.32 -0.40 7.88
CA HIS A 460 -28.94 -0.99 6.61
C HIS A 460 -27.83 -2.05 6.85
N PRO A 461 -28.17 -3.17 7.51
CA PRO A 461 -27.19 -4.22 7.77
C PRO A 461 -26.63 -4.76 6.44
N PRO A 462 -25.30 -5.00 6.34
CA PRO A 462 -24.69 -5.42 5.09
C PRO A 462 -25.22 -6.78 4.63
N ALA A 463 -25.52 -6.92 3.34
CA ALA A 463 -25.82 -8.20 2.71
C ALA A 463 -24.68 -8.66 1.79
N ALA A 464 -24.50 -9.98 1.67
CA ALA A 464 -23.39 -10.59 0.95
C ALA A 464 -23.34 -10.23 -0.54
N GLU A 465 -24.50 -9.98 -1.15
CA GLU A 465 -24.61 -9.59 -2.56
C GLU A 465 -24.43 -8.08 -2.81
N GLU A 466 -24.30 -7.27 -1.75
CA GLU A 466 -24.22 -5.82 -1.88
C GLU A 466 -22.78 -5.34 -2.09
N THR A 467 -22.63 -4.36 -2.97
CA THR A 467 -21.39 -3.59 -3.15
C THR A 467 -21.43 -2.26 -2.38
N ALA A 468 -22.51 -1.98 -1.67
CA ALA A 468 -22.68 -0.72 -0.94
C ALA A 468 -22.68 -1.01 0.57
N LEU A 469 -21.62 -0.58 1.25
CA LEU A 469 -21.48 -0.72 2.70
C LEU A 469 -21.96 0.56 3.39
N HIS A 470 -23.04 0.43 4.17
CA HIS A 470 -23.63 1.53 4.93
C HIS A 470 -22.97 1.68 6.30
N LEU A 471 -22.33 2.83 6.52
CA LEU A 471 -21.54 3.15 7.70
C LEU A 471 -22.13 4.36 8.45
N LEU A 472 -21.91 4.37 9.77
CA LEU A 472 -22.07 5.53 10.63
C LEU A 472 -20.68 6.04 11.03
N VAL A 473 -20.36 7.26 10.62
CA VAL A 473 -19.06 7.90 10.89
C VAL A 473 -19.25 9.01 11.91
N THR A 474 -18.55 8.93 13.03
CA THR A 474 -18.63 9.90 14.12
C THR A 474 -17.28 10.58 14.28
N GLU A 475 -17.22 11.89 14.02
CA GLU A 475 -16.03 12.69 14.23
C GLU A 475 -15.65 12.71 15.72
N ARG A 476 -14.37 12.53 16.04
CA ARG A 476 -13.90 12.61 17.44
C ARG A 476 -13.55 14.04 17.87
N ALA A 477 -13.11 14.87 16.92
CA ALA A 477 -12.86 16.29 17.16
C ALA A 477 -14.16 17.06 17.39
N CYS A 478 -14.13 18.12 18.20
CA CYS A 478 -15.31 18.93 18.48
C CYS A 478 -15.83 19.61 17.21
N ASN A 479 -17.14 19.53 16.94
CA ASN A 479 -17.72 20.05 15.71
C ASN A 479 -19.00 20.90 15.88
N SER A 480 -19.25 21.40 17.10
CA SER A 480 -20.42 22.22 17.43
C SER A 480 -21.77 21.55 17.12
N GLY A 481 -21.85 20.22 17.27
CA GLY A 481 -23.10 19.47 17.05
C GLY A 481 -23.49 19.30 15.58
N GLN A 482 -22.56 19.55 14.66
CA GLN A 482 -22.81 19.40 13.22
C GLN A 482 -22.35 18.02 12.75
N ASP A 483 -23.03 17.45 11.76
CA ASP A 483 -22.55 16.21 11.15
C ASP A 483 -21.28 16.43 10.29
N ALA A 484 -20.73 15.32 9.80
CA ALA A 484 -19.57 15.25 8.91
C ALA A 484 -19.95 15.12 7.43
N ALA A 485 -21.20 15.40 7.06
CA ALA A 485 -21.66 15.20 5.69
C ALA A 485 -20.82 16.03 4.70
N GLY A 486 -20.31 15.37 3.66
CA GLY A 486 -19.44 15.97 2.65
C GLY A 486 -18.00 16.29 3.10
N ARG A 487 -17.61 15.90 4.33
CA ARG A 487 -16.24 16.06 4.85
C ARG A 487 -15.51 14.74 5.11
N ILE A 488 -16.24 13.62 5.10
CA ILE A 488 -15.68 12.28 5.25
C ILE A 488 -14.88 11.95 3.98
N GLN A 489 -13.66 11.47 4.17
CA GLN A 489 -12.76 11.01 3.13
C GLN A 489 -12.40 9.55 3.39
N VAL A 490 -12.37 8.74 2.33
CA VAL A 490 -11.79 7.39 2.37
C VAL A 490 -10.30 7.55 2.17
N VAL A 491 -9.53 7.23 3.21
CA VAL A 491 -8.06 7.31 3.18
C VAL A 491 -7.50 6.01 2.62
N THR A 492 -7.98 4.88 3.14
CA THR A 492 -7.59 3.54 2.69
C THR A 492 -8.84 2.69 2.52
N LEU A 493 -8.89 1.95 1.42
CA LEU A 493 -9.83 0.87 1.18
C LEU A 493 -9.06 -0.31 0.59
N ASN A 494 -8.90 -1.36 1.37
CA ASN A 494 -8.32 -2.62 0.93
C ASN A 494 -9.44 -3.65 0.77
N GLU A 495 -9.60 -4.19 -0.43
CA GLU A 495 -10.57 -5.22 -0.77
C GLU A 495 -9.82 -6.50 -1.14
N ALA A 496 -9.65 -7.38 -0.17
CA ALA A 496 -9.12 -8.72 -0.38
C ALA A 496 -10.27 -9.72 -0.61
N ASP A 497 -9.90 -10.95 -0.98
CA ASP A 497 -10.84 -12.05 -1.20
C ASP A 497 -11.58 -12.47 0.09
N ASP A 498 -10.97 -12.24 1.25
CA ASP A 498 -11.43 -12.71 2.55
C ASP A 498 -11.66 -11.60 3.59
N VAL A 499 -11.30 -10.35 3.30
CA VAL A 499 -11.48 -9.21 4.23
C VAL A 499 -11.68 -7.89 3.47
N VAL A 500 -12.40 -6.96 4.09
CA VAL A 500 -12.45 -5.55 3.68
C VAL A 500 -11.91 -4.69 4.82
N GLU A 501 -10.91 -3.87 4.54
CA GLU A 501 -10.33 -2.96 5.53
C GLU A 501 -10.54 -1.51 5.11
N VAL A 502 -10.98 -0.67 6.05
CA VAL A 502 -11.30 0.72 5.77
C VAL A 502 -10.63 1.67 6.76
N LEU A 503 -10.02 2.73 6.25
CA LEU A 503 -9.59 3.89 7.00
C LEU A 503 -10.35 5.11 6.51
N LEU A 504 -11.11 5.74 7.40
CA LEU A 504 -11.84 6.97 7.11
C LEU A 504 -11.22 8.11 7.92
N GLY A 505 -11.22 9.30 7.33
CA GLY A 505 -10.89 10.55 8.00
C GLY A 505 -11.95 11.61 7.74
N VAL A 506 -11.95 12.67 8.53
CA VAL A 506 -12.86 13.81 8.31
C VAL A 506 -12.06 15.10 8.18
N THR A 507 -12.34 15.87 7.13
CA THR A 507 -11.76 17.21 6.98
C THR A 507 -12.24 18.10 8.14
N PRO A 508 -11.34 18.68 8.96
CA PRO A 508 -11.72 19.53 10.06
C PRO A 508 -12.52 20.76 9.59
N ARG A 509 -13.39 21.28 10.46
CA ARG A 509 -14.08 22.55 10.19
C ARG A 509 -13.13 23.72 10.45
N GLU A 510 -13.24 24.76 9.63
CA GLU A 510 -12.56 26.02 9.90
C GLU A 510 -13.19 26.74 11.12
N GLY A 511 -12.34 27.32 11.95
CA GLY A 511 -12.74 28.12 13.10
C GLY A 511 -12.84 27.33 14.41
N ALA A 512 -13.13 28.04 15.50
CA ALA A 512 -13.30 27.43 16.81
C ALA A 512 -14.62 26.65 16.86
N ALA A 513 -14.57 25.40 17.29
CA ALA A 513 -15.73 24.54 17.47
C ALA A 513 -15.96 24.20 18.96
N GLU A 514 -17.22 24.09 19.35
CA GLU A 514 -17.63 23.67 20.70
C GLU A 514 -17.89 22.17 20.78
N CYS A 515 -17.65 21.57 21.94
CA CYS A 515 -17.78 20.13 22.18
C CYS A 515 -19.17 19.78 22.77
N GLN A 516 -20.26 20.15 22.08
CA GLN A 516 -21.62 19.90 22.61
C GLN A 516 -22.08 18.44 22.39
N SER A 517 -21.65 17.82 21.29
CA SER A 517 -21.79 16.41 20.88
C SER A 517 -21.36 16.33 19.42
N ASN A 518 -20.99 15.15 18.92
CA ASN A 518 -20.71 14.92 17.50
C ASN A 518 -21.71 13.86 16.99
N PRO A 519 -22.75 14.24 16.23
CA PRO A 519 -23.75 13.28 15.76
C PRO A 519 -23.14 12.31 14.73
N PRO A 520 -23.52 11.01 14.74
CA PRO A 520 -23.09 10.07 13.71
C PRO A 520 -23.62 10.49 12.35
N THR A 521 -22.76 10.40 11.33
CA THR A 521 -23.06 10.79 9.95
C THR A 521 -23.18 9.53 9.10
N ALA A 522 -24.32 9.36 8.44
CA ALA A 522 -24.49 8.27 7.49
C ALA A 522 -23.54 8.44 6.29
N PHE A 523 -22.82 7.39 5.94
CA PHE A 523 -21.87 7.33 4.84
C PHE A 523 -22.04 6.01 4.09
N VAL A 524 -21.90 6.05 2.77
CA VAL A 524 -21.98 4.85 1.93
C VAL A 524 -20.62 4.67 1.28
N LEU A 525 -19.98 3.54 1.58
CA LEU A 525 -18.74 3.12 0.97
C LEU A 525 -19.06 2.14 -0.16
N GLU A 526 -18.66 2.46 -1.38
CA GLU A 526 -18.84 1.60 -2.54
C GLU A 526 -17.63 0.66 -2.67
N LEU A 527 -17.90 -0.64 -2.78
CA LEU A 527 -16.95 -1.73 -2.98
C LEU A 527 -16.86 -2.09 -4.46
N ALA A 528 -15.70 -2.55 -4.92
CA ALA A 528 -15.50 -3.04 -6.28
C ALA A 528 -16.23 -4.38 -6.52
N GLU A 529 -16.35 -5.21 -5.48
CA GLU A 529 -17.01 -6.51 -5.53
C GLU A 529 -18.03 -6.70 -4.39
N PRO A 530 -19.05 -7.57 -4.57
CA PRO A 530 -20.01 -7.87 -3.51
C PRO A 530 -19.33 -8.31 -2.21
N LEU A 531 -19.80 -7.84 -1.06
CA LEU A 531 -19.14 -8.09 0.24
C LEU A 531 -18.92 -9.58 0.53
N GLY A 532 -19.84 -10.45 0.13
CA GLY A 532 -19.78 -11.87 0.44
C GLY A 532 -19.87 -12.14 1.93
N ASP A 533 -19.03 -13.05 2.42
CA ASP A 533 -18.88 -13.36 3.84
C ASP A 533 -17.68 -12.62 4.48
N ARG A 534 -17.09 -11.65 3.77
CA ARG A 534 -15.89 -10.93 4.22
C ARG A 534 -16.23 -10.06 5.44
N PRO A 535 -15.53 -10.21 6.58
CA PRO A 535 -15.61 -9.25 7.66
C PRO A 535 -15.08 -7.89 7.22
N VAL A 536 -15.59 -6.83 7.85
CA VAL A 536 -15.10 -5.47 7.61
C VAL A 536 -14.36 -4.98 8.85
N TYR A 537 -13.14 -4.51 8.67
CA TYR A 537 -12.32 -3.94 9.75
C TYR A 537 -12.12 -2.44 9.57
N SER A 538 -12.18 -1.69 10.67
CA SER A 538 -11.69 -0.32 10.72
C SER A 538 -10.23 -0.30 11.11
N LEU A 539 -9.47 0.51 10.36
CA LEU A 539 -8.06 0.83 10.59
C LEU A 539 -7.88 2.16 11.35
N THR A 540 -8.95 2.71 11.96
CA THR A 540 -8.86 3.93 12.79
C THR A 540 -7.80 3.76 13.90
N TYR A 541 -7.65 2.54 14.40
CA TYR A 541 -6.64 2.17 15.39
C TYR A 541 -5.59 1.27 14.74
N LEU A 542 -4.36 1.29 15.29
CA LEU A 542 -3.29 0.41 14.81
C LEU A 542 -3.67 -1.06 14.88
N ASP A 543 -4.40 -1.46 15.93
CA ASP A 543 -5.04 -2.77 16.01
C ASP A 543 -6.39 -2.73 15.27
N PRO A 544 -6.52 -3.38 14.09
CA PRO A 544 -7.75 -3.34 13.31
C PRO A 544 -8.93 -3.84 14.12
N THR A 545 -10.07 -3.14 14.03
CA THR A 545 -11.28 -3.50 14.78
C THR A 545 -12.38 -3.92 13.84
N GLU A 546 -12.91 -5.13 14.03
CA GLU A 546 -14.09 -5.59 13.28
C GLU A 546 -15.26 -4.62 13.51
N LEU A 547 -15.80 -4.08 12.41
CA LEU A 547 -16.92 -3.18 12.45
C LEU A 547 -18.18 -3.92 12.88
N ARG A 548 -18.87 -3.34 13.85
CA ARG A 548 -20.15 -3.84 14.36
C ARG A 548 -21.16 -2.71 14.37
N PRO A 549 -22.47 -3.03 14.38
CA PRO A 549 -23.46 -2.03 14.72
C PRO A 549 -23.19 -1.44 16.10
N PRO A 550 -23.48 -0.15 16.35
CA PRO A 550 -23.34 0.45 17.67
C PRO A 550 -24.20 -0.33 18.69
N GLN A 551 -23.64 -0.57 19.89
CA GLN A 551 -24.30 -1.33 20.97
C GLN A 551 -25.41 -0.56 21.68
#